data_AF-A0A0C3L6Q1-F1
#
_entry.id   AF-A0A0C3L6Q1-F1
#
_cell.length_a   1.000
_cell.length_b   1.000
_cell.length_c   1.000
_cell.angle_alpha   90.00
_cell.angle_beta   90.00
_cell.angle_gamma   90.00
#
_symmetry.space_group_name_H-M   'P 1'
#
loop_
_entity.id
_entity.type
_entity.pdbx_description
1 polymer ?
#
loop_
_entity_poly.entity_id
_entity_poly.type
_entity_poly.pdbx_seq_one_letter_code
_entity_poly.pdbx_strand_id
1 'polypeptide(L)'
;MLKALTFDQVHWGNGQHFHCLARVCPLLQWLTFVSCLGYKLQDMKSMLMERRNLESMSPIKRIVSCDGYICWRSRLAELEAKEWLDGALEFVYKPQSSEEPGWDYLTRVEKL
;
A
#
# COMPACT_ATOMS: atom_id res chain seq x y z
N MET A 1 8.43 -14.37 -12.90
CA MET A 1 7.21 -13.55 -12.80
C MET A 1 7.12 -12.92 -11.42
N LEU A 2 6.79 -11.63 -11.34
CA LEU A 2 6.75 -10.87 -10.08
C LEU A 2 5.46 -11.15 -9.30
N LYS A 3 5.57 -11.55 -8.03
CA LYS A 3 4.44 -11.83 -7.13
C LYS A 3 4.35 -10.88 -5.93
N ALA A 4 5.48 -10.35 -5.50
CA ALA A 4 5.61 -9.39 -4.41
C ALA A 4 6.47 -8.22 -4.88
N LEU A 5 6.12 -7.01 -4.48
CA LEU A 5 6.87 -5.80 -4.79
C LEU A 5 6.93 -4.91 -3.55
N THR A 6 8.13 -4.50 -3.18
CA THR A 6 8.39 -3.58 -2.09
C THR A 6 8.90 -2.26 -2.66
N PHE A 7 8.31 -1.17 -2.19
CA PHE A 7 8.77 0.18 -2.41
C PHE A 7 9.36 0.69 -1.10
N ASP A 8 10.59 1.19 -1.16
CA ASP A 8 11.29 1.76 -0.02
C ASP A 8 11.66 3.21 -0.33
N GLN A 9 11.28 4.12 0.57
CA GLN A 9 11.55 5.57 0.47
C GLN A 9 11.08 6.21 -0.84
N VAL A 10 9.99 5.71 -1.42
CA VAL A 10 9.42 6.24 -2.67
C VAL A 10 8.44 7.37 -2.39
N HIS A 11 8.63 8.50 -3.07
CA HIS A 11 7.68 9.61 -3.09
C HIS A 11 6.74 9.50 -4.30
N TRP A 12 5.45 9.26 -4.06
CA TRP A 12 4.44 8.91 -5.07
C TRP A 12 3.77 10.09 -5.77
N GLY A 13 4.26 11.32 -5.55
CA GLY A 13 3.84 12.49 -6.34
C GLY A 13 2.35 12.81 -6.24
N ASN A 14 1.73 12.60 -5.08
CA ASN A 14 0.28 12.70 -4.84
C ASN A 14 -0.53 11.62 -5.58
N GLY A 15 -0.08 10.37 -5.55
CA GLY A 15 -0.83 9.21 -6.02
C GLY A 15 -0.85 9.00 -7.54
N GLN A 16 -0.26 9.91 -8.33
CA GLN A 16 -0.32 9.86 -9.80
C GLN A 16 0.19 8.54 -10.41
N HIS A 17 1.14 7.88 -9.74
CA HIS A 17 1.74 6.65 -10.23
C HIS A 17 1.09 5.36 -9.70
N PHE A 18 0.10 5.44 -8.79
CA PHE A 18 -0.56 4.26 -8.23
C PHE A 18 -1.39 3.51 -9.28
N HIS A 19 -2.03 4.22 -10.22
CA HIS A 19 -2.83 3.62 -11.28
C HIS A 19 -2.02 2.67 -12.17
N CYS A 20 -0.73 2.93 -12.37
CA CYS A 20 0.13 2.03 -13.13
C CYS A 20 0.17 0.63 -12.49
N LEU A 21 0.20 0.54 -11.16
CA LEU A 21 0.25 -0.73 -10.43
C LEU A 21 -1.00 -1.60 -10.63
N ALA A 22 -2.14 -1.01 -11.00
CA ALA A 22 -3.34 -1.78 -11.33
C ALA A 22 -3.14 -2.63 -12.60
N ARG A 23 -2.39 -2.10 -13.57
CA ARG A 23 -2.29 -2.63 -14.95
C ARG A 23 -0.99 -3.36 -15.24
N VAL A 24 0.00 -3.27 -14.36
CA VAL A 24 1.29 -3.96 -14.53
C VAL A 24 1.36 -5.22 -13.66
N CYS A 25 2.30 -6.10 -14.02
CA CYS A 25 2.62 -7.31 -13.27
C CYS A 25 1.39 -8.19 -12.98
N PRO A 26 0.93 -9.00 -13.94
CA PRO A 26 -0.31 -9.79 -13.83
C PRO A 26 -0.39 -10.74 -12.63
N LEU A 27 0.75 -11.20 -12.12
CA LEU A 27 0.81 -12.12 -10.98
C LEU A 27 1.15 -11.43 -9.64
N LEU A 28 1.24 -10.11 -9.62
CA LEU A 28 1.48 -9.35 -8.40
C LEU A 28 0.29 -9.57 -7.45
N GLN A 29 0.60 -9.98 -6.22
CA GLN A 29 -0.37 -10.27 -5.17
C GLN A 29 -0.04 -9.51 -3.87
N TRP A 30 1.23 -9.17 -3.63
CA TRP A 30 1.68 -8.52 -2.40
C TRP A 30 2.38 -7.20 -2.71
N LEU A 31 2.01 -6.16 -1.96
CA LEU A 31 2.63 -4.84 -2.03
C LEU A 31 3.10 -4.44 -0.64
N THR A 32 4.31 -3.88 -0.56
CA THR A 32 4.84 -3.33 0.68
C THR A 32 5.38 -1.93 0.42
N PHE A 33 5.01 -1.00 1.27
CA PHE A 33 5.45 0.39 1.23
C PHE A 33 6.20 0.67 2.52
N VAL A 34 7.48 1.02 2.43
CA VAL A 34 8.35 1.35 3.56
C VAL A 34 8.77 2.79 3.41
N SER A 35 8.45 3.63 4.40
CA SER A 35 8.84 5.05 4.41
C SER A 35 8.45 5.80 3.13
N CYS A 36 7.32 5.40 2.53
CA CYS A 36 6.81 5.98 1.29
C CYS A 36 5.91 7.18 1.60
N LEU A 37 5.98 8.20 0.75
CA LEU A 37 5.24 9.46 0.92
C LEU A 37 4.40 9.78 -0.31
N GLY A 38 3.48 10.74 -0.17
CA GLY A 38 2.75 11.30 -1.32
C GLY A 38 1.72 10.36 -1.95
N TYR A 39 1.09 9.48 -1.17
CA TYR A 39 -0.09 8.70 -1.57
C TYR A 39 -1.16 8.75 -0.49
N LYS A 40 -2.41 8.50 -0.89
CA LYS A 40 -3.58 8.38 -0.01
C LYS A 40 -4.12 6.95 0.00
N LEU A 41 -4.85 6.57 1.04
CA LEU A 41 -5.54 5.28 1.08
C LEU A 41 -6.62 5.20 -0.02
N GLN A 42 -7.22 6.33 -0.39
CA GLN A 42 -8.12 6.41 -1.55
C GLN A 42 -7.42 6.04 -2.87
N ASP A 43 -6.14 6.37 -3.05
CA ASP A 43 -5.40 6.00 -4.26
C ASP A 43 -5.18 4.48 -4.30
N MET A 44 -4.85 3.88 -3.15
CA MET A 44 -4.74 2.42 -3.00
C MET A 44 -6.06 1.72 -3.30
N LYS A 45 -7.16 2.20 -2.73
CA LYS A 45 -8.51 1.67 -3.00
C LYS A 45 -8.85 1.74 -4.48
N SER A 46 -8.64 2.90 -5.11
CA SER A 46 -8.89 3.11 -6.54
C SER A 46 -8.09 2.14 -7.42
N MET A 47 -6.80 1.98 -7.14
CA MET A 47 -5.90 1.03 -7.82
C MET A 47 -6.40 -0.41 -7.70
N LEU A 48 -6.84 -0.83 -6.52
CA LEU A 48 -7.34 -2.19 -6.29
C LEU A 48 -8.67 -2.46 -6.99
N MET A 49 -9.59 -1.50 -6.96
CA MET A 49 -10.85 -1.59 -7.69
C MET A 49 -10.62 -1.69 -9.18
N GLU A 50 -9.74 -0.84 -9.72
CA GLU A 50 -9.35 -0.87 -11.13
C GLU A 50 -8.79 -2.24 -11.51
N ARG A 51 -7.84 -2.76 -10.71
CA ARG A 51 -7.24 -4.07 -10.96
C ARG A 51 -8.25 -5.22 -10.88
N ARG A 52 -9.21 -5.17 -9.95
CA ARG A 52 -10.24 -6.21 -9.78
C ARG A 52 -11.14 -6.34 -11.00
N ASN A 53 -11.31 -5.26 -11.76
CA ASN A 53 -12.10 -5.25 -12.99
C ASN A 53 -11.33 -5.81 -14.21
N LEU A 54 -10.04 -6.14 -14.06
CA LEU A 54 -9.21 -6.70 -15.13
C LEU A 54 -9.11 -8.22 -14.97
N GLU A 55 -9.77 -8.98 -15.83
CA GLU A 55 -9.77 -10.46 -15.79
C GLU A 55 -8.38 -11.10 -15.92
N SER A 56 -7.44 -10.39 -16.55
CA SER A 56 -6.06 -10.86 -16.75
C SER A 56 -5.14 -10.65 -15.54
N MET A 57 -5.62 -10.03 -14.47
CA MET A 57 -4.83 -9.64 -13.31
C MET A 57 -5.18 -10.48 -12.08
N SER A 58 -4.16 -10.99 -11.40
CA SER A 58 -4.32 -11.60 -10.09
C SER A 58 -4.73 -10.52 -9.07
N PRO A 59 -5.68 -10.81 -8.17
CA PRO A 59 -6.04 -9.86 -7.11
C PRO A 59 -4.87 -9.65 -6.16
N ILE A 60 -4.69 -8.41 -5.70
CA ILE A 60 -3.79 -8.11 -4.58
C ILE A 60 -4.44 -8.63 -3.31
N LYS A 61 -3.70 -9.44 -2.56
CA LYS A 61 -4.16 -10.10 -1.34
C LYS A 61 -3.65 -9.42 -0.08
N ARG A 62 -2.52 -8.73 -0.17
CA ARG A 62 -1.84 -8.13 0.98
C ARG A 62 -1.23 -6.79 0.60
N ILE A 63 -1.48 -5.78 1.43
CA ILE A 63 -0.79 -4.49 1.39
C ILE A 63 -0.25 -4.20 2.78
N VAL A 64 1.04 -3.94 2.85
CA VAL A 64 1.71 -3.48 4.07
C VAL A 64 2.16 -2.05 3.85
N SER A 65 1.78 -1.15 4.75
CA SER A 65 2.15 0.26 4.75
C SER A 65 2.88 0.58 6.05
N CYS A 66 4.20 0.64 5.97
CA CYS A 66 5.09 1.07 7.04
C CYS A 66 5.44 2.55 6.82
N ASP A 67 5.15 3.39 7.81
CA ASP A 67 5.50 4.82 7.84
C ASP A 67 4.74 5.74 6.86
N GLY A 68 3.52 5.37 6.44
CA GLY A 68 2.68 6.25 5.62
C GLY A 68 2.10 7.41 6.43
N TYR A 69 2.26 8.65 5.98
CA TYR A 69 1.56 9.80 6.56
C TYR A 69 0.05 9.68 6.24
N ILE A 70 -0.75 9.03 7.10
CA ILE A 70 -2.21 9.18 7.03
C ILE A 70 -2.49 10.65 7.34
N CYS A 71 -2.80 11.43 6.30
CA CYS A 71 -3.22 12.81 6.46
C CYS A 71 -4.63 12.80 7.07
N TRP A 72 -4.71 12.76 8.41
CA TRP A 72 -5.97 12.82 9.17
C TRP A 72 -6.79 14.10 8.94
N ARG A 73 -6.31 15.03 8.10
CA ARG A 73 -7.03 16.25 7.73
C ARG A 73 -8.14 16.02 6.70
N SER A 74 -8.09 14.95 5.89
CA SER A 74 -9.22 14.51 5.05
C SER A 74 -9.93 13.32 5.70
N ARG A 75 -10.55 13.58 6.85
CA ARG A 75 -10.86 12.58 7.88
C ARG A 75 -11.83 11.47 7.46
N LEU A 76 -12.84 11.77 6.64
CA LEU A 76 -13.89 10.80 6.33
C LEU A 76 -13.51 9.87 5.18
N ALA A 77 -13.10 10.41 4.03
CA ALA A 77 -12.78 9.61 2.85
C ALA A 77 -11.57 8.67 3.07
N GLU A 78 -10.57 9.08 3.85
CA GLU A 78 -9.43 8.21 4.19
C GLU A 78 -9.81 7.13 5.20
N LEU A 79 -10.75 7.41 6.11
CA LEU A 79 -11.27 6.42 7.04
C LEU A 79 -12.11 5.37 6.31
N GLU A 80 -13.02 5.80 5.44
CA GLU A 80 -13.81 4.91 4.58
C GLU A 80 -12.93 4.06 3.65
N ALA A 81 -11.83 4.63 3.16
CA ALA A 81 -10.86 3.88 2.37
C ALA A 81 -10.16 2.82 3.23
N LYS A 82 -9.73 3.18 4.44
CA LYS A 82 -9.11 2.24 5.37
C LYS A 82 -10.04 1.08 5.71
N GLU A 83 -11.28 1.37 6.11
CA GLU A 83 -12.28 0.35 6.44
C GLU A 83 -12.54 -0.57 5.25
N TRP A 84 -12.62 -0.01 4.05
CA TRP A 84 -12.76 -0.80 2.83
C TRP A 84 -11.54 -1.70 2.59
N LEU A 85 -10.32 -1.18 2.77
CA LEU A 85 -9.07 -1.94 2.61
C LEU A 85 -8.99 -3.09 3.61
N ASP A 86 -9.30 -2.84 4.88
CA ASP A 86 -9.35 -3.85 5.94
C ASP A 86 -10.33 -4.99 5.62
N GLY A 87 -11.45 -4.70 4.97
CA GLY A 87 -12.44 -5.70 4.56
C GLY A 87 -12.12 -6.40 3.24
N ALA A 88 -11.31 -5.79 2.37
CA ALA A 88 -11.05 -6.29 1.02
C ALA A 88 -9.82 -7.20 0.91
N LEU A 89 -8.82 -6.99 1.77
CA LEU A 89 -7.54 -7.70 1.72
C LEU A 89 -6.84 -7.69 3.09
N GLU A 90 -5.71 -8.38 3.19
CA GLU A 90 -4.84 -8.29 4.37
C GLU A 90 -4.10 -6.94 4.38
N PHE A 91 -4.74 -5.92 4.96
CA PHE A 91 -4.16 -4.59 5.09
C PHE A 91 -3.47 -4.43 6.44
N VAL A 92 -2.17 -4.13 6.41
CA VAL A 92 -1.36 -3.90 7.61
C VAL A 92 -0.81 -2.49 7.55
N TYR A 93 -1.26 -1.64 8.48
CA TYR A 93 -0.72 -0.29 8.65
C TYR A 93 0.13 -0.22 9.91
N LYS A 94 1.43 0.02 9.73
CA LYS A 94 2.39 0.21 10.82
C LYS A 94 2.80 1.70 10.83
N PRO A 95 2.20 2.53 11.70
CA PRO A 95 2.64 3.91 11.84
C PRO A 95 4.07 3.94 12.36
N GLN A 96 4.86 4.92 11.91
CA GLN A 96 6.20 5.14 12.43
C GLN A 96 6.07 5.45 13.93
N SER A 97 6.52 4.55 14.81
CA SER A 97 6.73 4.90 16.21
C SER A 97 7.86 5.93 16.25
N SER A 98 7.64 7.04 16.95
CA SER A 98 8.59 8.14 17.05
C SER A 98 9.90 7.78 17.78
N GLU A 99 10.09 6.53 18.23
CA GLU A 99 11.08 6.19 19.26
C GLU A 99 11.89 4.90 19.06
N GLU A 100 12.02 4.32 17.86
CA GLU A 100 12.98 3.19 17.71
C GLU A 100 13.96 3.38 16.54
N PRO A 101 15.14 3.99 16.80
CA PRO A 101 16.26 3.93 15.89
C PRO A 101 16.86 2.51 15.96
N GLY A 102 16.68 1.69 14.94
CA GLY A 102 17.42 0.43 14.85
C GLY A 102 16.74 -0.76 14.17
N TRP A 103 15.54 -0.63 13.62
CA TRP A 103 14.99 -1.73 12.83
C TRP A 103 15.59 -1.73 11.43
N ASP A 104 16.57 -2.61 11.21
CA ASP A 104 17.05 -3.02 9.89
C ASP A 104 15.84 -3.39 9.01
N TYR A 105 15.89 -3.00 7.73
CA TYR A 105 14.90 -3.29 6.70
C TYR A 105 14.48 -4.77 6.72
N LEU A 106 15.43 -5.68 6.95
CA LEU A 106 15.16 -7.11 7.05
C LEU A 106 14.23 -7.45 8.23
N THR A 107 14.44 -6.83 9.39
CA THR A 107 13.59 -7.07 10.56
C THR A 107 12.17 -6.54 10.38
N ARG A 108 11.97 -5.51 9.53
CA ARG A 108 10.65 -4.97 9.18
C ARG A 108 9.88 -5.88 8.22
N VAL A 109 10.60 -6.59 7.35
CA VAL A 109 10.02 -7.43 6.29
C VAL A 109 9.86 -8.90 6.73
N GLU A 110 10.78 -9.45 7.54
CA GLU A 110 10.75 -10.86 7.97
C GLU A 110 9.68 -11.18 9.02
N LYS A 111 9.12 -10.16 9.69
CA LYS A 111 7.99 -10.31 10.63
C LYS A 111 6.61 -10.06 9.98
N LEU A 112 6.50 -10.19 8.64
CA LEU A 112 5.27 -10.03 7.84
C LEU A 112 4.73 -11.39 7.36
#